data_AF-A0A7V8WB53-F1
#
_entry.id   AF-A0A7V8WB53-F1
#
_cell.length_a   1.000
_cell.length_b   1.000
_cell.length_c   1.000
_cell.angle_alpha   90.00
_cell.angle_beta   90.00
_cell.angle_gamma   90.00
#
_symmetry.space_group_name_H-M   'P 1'
#
loop_
_entity.id
_entity.type
_entity.pdbx_description
1 polymer ?
#
loop_
_entity_poly.entity_id
_entity_poly.type
_entity_poly.pdbx_seq_one_letter_code
_entity_poly.pdbx_strand_id
1 'polypeptide(L)'
;MDGFTIVVTAFLVVSVLVFLLIGRYHPKTGSEVLDWKPTRSQEDEVRLELEDVDQMLEAQNERRRRAGREELTEEGMQAEVDRHHRERRERSRQYREPG
;
A
#
# COMPACT_ATOMS: atom_id res chain seq x y z
N MET A 1 39.72 -16.12 29.21
CA MET A 1 39.06 -14.83 28.98
C MET A 1 39.59 -13.87 30.03
N ASP A 2 40.03 -12.69 29.61
CA ASP A 2 40.47 -11.63 30.51
C ASP A 2 39.26 -10.98 31.21
N GLY A 3 39.50 -10.33 32.35
CA GLY A 3 38.43 -9.78 33.19
C GLY A 3 37.54 -8.77 32.45
N PHE A 4 38.10 -8.00 31.52
CA PHE A 4 37.35 -7.05 30.70
C PHE A 4 36.33 -7.75 29.79
N THR A 5 36.75 -8.80 29.07
CA THR A 5 35.85 -9.59 28.21
C THR A 5 34.69 -10.21 28.98
N ILE A 6 34.93 -10.67 30.21
CA ILE A 6 33.88 -11.24 31.07
C ILE A 6 32.83 -10.17 31.44
N VAL A 7 33.28 -8.97 31.84
CA VAL A 7 32.39 -7.88 32.22
C VAL A 7 31.55 -7.40 31.03
N VAL A 8 32.18 -7.18 29.87
CA VAL A 8 31.47 -6.72 28.66
C VAL A 8 30.44 -7.74 28.21
N THR A 9 30.81 -9.03 28.19
CA THR A 9 29.90 -10.10 27.76
C THR A 9 28.73 -10.23 28.73
N ALA A 10 28.98 -10.19 30.04
CA ALA A 10 27.93 -10.24 31.05
C ALA A 10 26.95 -9.05 30.91
N PHE A 11 27.49 -7.84 30.71
CA PHE A 11 26.67 -6.65 30.50
C PHE A 11 25.79 -6.76 29.25
N LEU A 12 26.33 -7.27 28.14
CA LEU A 12 25.57 -7.46 26.90
C LEU A 12 24.42 -8.47 27.10
N VAL A 13 24.72 -9.62 27.72
CA VAL A 13 23.71 -10.65 28.01
C VAL A 13 22.61 -10.10 28.90
N VAL A 14 22.97 -9.40 29.99
CA VAL A 14 21.99 -8.75 30.89
C VAL A 14 21.15 -7.72 30.13
N SER A 15 21.77 -6.90 29.27
CA SER A 15 21.06 -5.90 28.48
C SER A 15 20.03 -6.55 27.56
N VAL A 16 20.40 -7.62 26.85
CA VAL A 16 19.47 -8.39 26.00
C VAL A 16 18.34 -8.97 26.83
N LEU A 17 18.64 -9.56 27.99
CA LEU A 17 17.61 -10.11 28.88
C LEU A 17 16.63 -9.04 29.38
N VAL A 18 17.11 -7.83 29.69
CA VAL A 18 16.27 -6.69 30.07
C VAL A 18 15.33 -6.29 28.93
N PHE A 19 15.82 -6.16 27.69
CA PHE A 19 14.96 -5.85 26.55
C PHE A 19 13.92 -6.93 26.28
N LEU A 20 14.30 -8.21 26.42
CA LEU A 20 13.36 -9.33 26.31
C LEU A 20 12.32 -9.30 27.43
N LEU A 21 12.71 -8.97 28.66
CA LEU A 21 11.78 -8.79 29.77
C LEU A 21 10.79 -7.66 29.48
N ILE A 22 11.28 -6.51 29.03
CA ILE A 22 10.42 -5.38 28.67
C ILE A 22 9.45 -5.80 27.57
N GLY A 23 9.90 -6.41 26.48
CA GLY A 23 9.01 -6.89 25.42
C GLY A 23 8.00 -7.95 25.90
N ARG A 24 8.39 -8.82 26.82
CA ARG A 24 7.54 -9.91 27.35
C ARG A 24 6.48 -9.43 28.35
N TYR A 25 6.80 -8.40 29.13
CA TYR A 25 5.94 -7.86 30.20
C TYR A 25 5.25 -6.54 29.83
N HIS A 26 5.66 -5.87 28.75
CA HIS A 26 4.98 -4.68 28.25
C HIS A 26 3.67 -5.11 27.55
N PRO A 27 2.49 -4.74 28.08
CA PRO A 27 1.21 -5.31 27.66
C PRO A 27 0.70 -4.77 26.32
N LYS A 28 1.32 -3.73 25.76
CA LYS A 28 0.88 -3.08 24.53
C LYS A 28 1.74 -3.49 23.34
N THR A 29 1.09 -4.08 22.34
CA THR A 29 1.65 -4.31 21.00
C THR A 29 1.95 -2.95 20.36
N GLY A 30 3.04 -2.80 19.60
CA GLY A 30 3.44 -1.50 19.03
C GLY A 30 2.35 -0.77 18.23
N SER A 31 1.36 -1.50 17.73
CA SER A 31 0.14 -0.96 17.10
C SER A 31 -0.75 -0.14 18.05
N GLU A 32 -0.84 -0.52 19.32
CA GLU A 32 -1.61 0.22 20.34
C GLU A 32 -0.88 1.46 20.86
N VAL A 33 0.45 1.50 20.70
CA VAL A 33 1.26 2.69 21.04
C VAL A 33 1.11 3.75 19.96
N LEU A 34 0.97 3.34 18.70
CA LEU A 34 0.84 4.25 17.57
C LEU A 34 -0.57 4.85 17.45
N ASP A 35 -1.60 4.20 18.05
CA ASP A 35 -3.04 4.52 18.01
C ASP A 35 -3.46 5.22 16.71
N TRP A 36 -2.94 4.71 15.57
CA TRP A 36 -3.15 5.33 14.28
C TRP A 36 -4.58 5.07 13.85
N LYS A 37 -5.42 6.08 14.03
CA LYS A 37 -6.78 6.11 13.52
C LYS A 37 -6.76 6.86 12.18
N PRO A 38 -7.40 6.33 11.13
CA PRO A 38 -7.60 7.07 9.89
C PRO A 38 -8.14 8.47 10.21
N THR A 39 -7.55 9.51 9.60
CA THR A 39 -7.92 10.91 9.85
C THR A 39 -9.31 11.25 9.33
N ARG A 40 -9.91 10.37 8.52
CA ARG A 40 -11.18 10.55 7.82
C ARG A 40 -12.02 9.28 7.92
N SER A 41 -13.34 9.45 7.81
CA SER A 41 -14.26 8.33 7.75
C SER A 41 -14.15 7.59 6.40
N GLN A 42 -14.59 6.35 6.33
CA GLN A 42 -14.61 5.60 5.06
C GLN A 42 -15.47 6.29 3.99
N GLU A 43 -16.58 6.92 4.39
CA GLU A 43 -17.45 7.65 3.45
C GLU A 43 -16.73 8.87 2.85
N ASP A 44 -15.92 9.57 3.66
CA ASP A 44 -15.12 10.69 3.18
C ASP A 44 -13.99 10.25 2.24
N GLU A 45 -13.35 9.10 2.52
CA GLU A 45 -12.33 8.53 1.63
C GLU A 45 -12.91 8.17 0.27
N VAL A 46 -14.05 7.47 0.23
CA VAL A 46 -14.73 7.12 -1.03
C VAL A 46 -15.12 8.37 -1.82
N ARG A 47 -15.64 9.40 -1.16
CA ARG A 47 -16.00 10.66 -1.82
C ARG A 47 -14.78 11.34 -2.45
N LEU A 48 -13.67 11.38 -1.73
CA LEU A 48 -12.42 11.98 -2.21
C LEU A 48 -11.82 11.18 -3.38
N GLU A 49 -11.90 9.86 -3.34
CA GLU A 49 -11.42 9.01 -4.43
C GLU A 49 -12.24 9.23 -5.71
N LEU A 50 -13.57 9.34 -5.60
CA LEU A 50 -14.44 9.68 -6.73
C LEU A 50 -14.10 11.07 -7.32
N GLU A 51 -13.88 12.07 -6.47
CA GLU A 51 -13.50 13.42 -6.90
C GLU A 51 -12.13 13.45 -7.60
N ASP A 52 -11.18 12.63 -7.16
CA ASP A 52 -9.87 12.50 -7.81
C ASP A 52 -9.98 11.87 -9.21
N VAL A 53 -10.81 10.83 -9.36
CA VAL A 53 -11.08 10.20 -10.66
C VAL A 53 -11.70 11.19 -11.65
N ASP A 54 -12.67 11.99 -11.23
CA ASP A 54 -13.30 13.01 -12.08
C ASP A 54 -12.28 14.07 -12.54
N GLN A 55 -11.40 14.53 -11.64
CA GLN A 55 -10.34 15.47 -11.98
C GLN A 55 -9.34 14.87 -12.97
N MET A 56 -8.99 13.59 -12.82
CA MET A 56 -8.13 12.89 -13.76
C MET A 56 -8.78 12.76 -15.15
N LEU A 57 -10.07 12.44 -15.21
CA LEU A 57 -10.83 12.33 -16.45
C LEU A 57 -10.88 13.68 -17.18
N GLU A 58 -11.19 14.76 -16.46
CA GLU A 58 -11.25 16.11 -17.02
C GLU A 58 -9.89 16.56 -17.54
N ALA A 59 -8.80 16.30 -16.81
CA ALA A 59 -7.45 16.61 -17.26
C ALA A 59 -7.07 15.85 -18.54
N GLN A 60 -7.51 14.60 -18.70
CA GLN A 60 -7.33 13.84 -19.94
C GLN A 60 -8.16 14.43 -21.09
N ASN A 61 -9.42 14.77 -20.83
CA ASN A 61 -10.30 15.36 -21.82
C ASN A 61 -9.81 16.74 -22.28
N GLU A 62 -9.25 17.55 -21.39
CA GLU A 62 -8.61 18.81 -21.76
C GLU A 62 -7.48 18.59 -22.77
N ARG A 63 -6.62 17.59 -22.53
CA ARG A 63 -5.55 17.23 -23.47
C ARG A 63 -6.10 16.72 -24.79
N ARG A 64 -7.17 15.92 -24.77
CA ARG A 64 -7.85 15.39 -25.97
C ARG A 64 -8.49 16.51 -26.80
N ARG A 65 -9.19 17.45 -26.16
CA ARG A 65 -9.75 18.65 -26.79
C ARG A 65 -8.67 19.47 -27.49
N ARG A 66 -7.54 19.73 -26.83
CA ARG A 66 -6.40 20.45 -27.44
C ARG A 66 -5.83 19.72 -28.66
N ALA A 67 -5.88 18.39 -28.68
CA ALA A 67 -5.43 17.56 -29.79
C ALA A 67 -6.52 17.30 -30.85
N GLY A 68 -7.72 17.86 -30.71
CA GLY A 68 -8.86 17.61 -31.61
C GLY A 68 -9.39 16.17 -31.57
N ARG A 69 -9.15 15.44 -30.48
CA ARG A 69 -9.64 14.07 -30.27
C ARG A 69 -10.96 14.10 -29.51
N GLU A 70 -11.76 13.07 -29.73
CA GLU A 70 -12.99 12.85 -28.98
C GLU A 70 -12.71 12.64 -27.48
N GLU A 71 -13.61 13.18 -26.65
CA GLU A 71 -13.55 13.07 -25.19
C GLU A 71 -13.79 11.62 -24.74
N LEU A 72 -13.15 11.22 -23.65
CA LEU A 72 -13.47 10.00 -22.92
C LEU A 72 -14.72 10.25 -22.08
N THR A 73 -15.69 9.37 -22.24
CA THR A 73 -16.77 9.17 -21.27
C THR A 73 -16.35 8.11 -20.25
N GLU A 74 -16.97 8.15 -19.07
CA GLU A 74 -16.76 7.14 -18.03
C GLU A 74 -17.08 5.72 -18.55
N GLU A 75 -18.20 5.56 -19.26
CA GLU A 75 -18.60 4.30 -19.89
C GLU A 75 -17.56 3.80 -20.90
N GLY A 76 -17.01 4.70 -21.71
CA GLY A 76 -15.96 4.38 -22.67
C GLY A 76 -14.68 3.91 -21.99
N MET A 77 -14.30 4.57 -20.88
CA MET A 77 -13.16 4.19 -20.07
C MET A 77 -13.37 2.81 -19.41
N GLN A 78 -14.56 2.55 -18.85
CA GLN A 78 -14.90 1.25 -18.28
C GLN A 78 -14.82 0.13 -19.33
N ALA A 79 -15.38 0.34 -20.52
CA ALA A 79 -15.31 -0.62 -21.61
C ALA A 79 -13.87 -0.91 -22.07
N GLU A 80 -13.01 0.10 -22.07
CA GLU A 80 -11.58 -0.04 -22.40
C GLU A 80 -10.82 -0.83 -21.33
N VAL A 81 -11.06 -0.53 -20.06
CA VAL A 81 -10.48 -1.24 -18.91
C VAL A 81 -10.90 -2.72 -18.91
N ASP A 82 -12.17 -3.01 -19.17
CA ASP A 82 -12.69 -4.38 -19.27
C ASP A 82 -12.04 -5.17 -20.40
N ARG A 83 -11.89 -4.54 -21.57
CA ARG A 83 -11.17 -5.13 -22.70
C ARG A 83 -9.72 -5.45 -22.32
N HIS A 84 -9.00 -4.50 -21.70
CA HIS A 84 -7.63 -4.71 -21.28
C HIS A 84 -7.51 -5.82 -20.21
N HIS A 85 -8.44 -5.91 -19.26
CA HIS A 85 -8.49 -7.00 -18.30
C HIS A 85 -8.72 -8.37 -18.96
N ARG A 86 -9.59 -8.46 -19.97
CA ARG A 86 -9.78 -9.69 -20.76
C ARG A 86 -8.49 -10.10 -21.44
N GLU A 87 -7.84 -9.18 -22.16
CA GLU A 87 -6.57 -9.46 -22.84
C GLU A 87 -5.46 -9.92 -21.86
N ARG A 88 -5.34 -9.28 -20.69
CA ARG A 88 -4.37 -9.70 -19.68
C ARG A 88 -4.66 -11.09 -19.13
N ARG A 89 -5.94 -11.44 -18.93
CA ARG A 89 -6.35 -12.78 -18.48
C ARG A 89 -6.07 -13.84 -19.55
N GLU A 90 -6.25 -13.52 -20.82
CA GLU A 90 -5.92 -14.43 -21.92
C GLU A 90 -4.42 -14.67 -22.02
N ARG A 91 -3.60 -13.61 -21.96
CA ARG A 91 -2.15 -13.74 -21.92
C ARG A 91 -1.67 -14.56 -20.72
N SER A 92 -2.23 -14.32 -19.53
CA SER A 92 -1.81 -15.06 -18.34
C SER A 92 -2.17 -16.55 -18.41
N ARG A 93 -3.30 -16.90 -19.06
CA ARG A 93 -3.64 -18.30 -19.38
C ARG A 93 -2.64 -18.91 -20.35
N GLN A 94 -2.26 -18.18 -21.40
CA GLN A 94 -1.25 -18.64 -22.36
C GLN A 94 0.10 -18.93 -21.70
N TYR A 95 0.52 -18.16 -20.70
CA TYR A 95 1.76 -18.42 -19.94
C TYR A 95 1.63 -19.54 -18.89
N ARG A 96 0.40 -19.89 -18.47
CA ARG A 96 0.16 -20.88 -17.42
C ARG A 96 0.02 -22.31 -17.95
N GLU A 97 -0.16 -22.50 -19.25
CA GLU A 97 -0.09 -23.82 -19.88
C GLU A 97 1.32 -24.08 -20.43
N PRO A 98 2.20 -24.80 -19.71
CA PRO A 98 3.36 -25.41 -20.32
C PRO A 98 2.88 -26.59 -21.18
N GLY A 99 3.31 -26.61 -22.45
CA GLY A 99 3.19 -27.79 -23.31
C GLY A 99 4.00 -28.97 -22.79
#